data_AF-A0A5C4MWM1-F1
#
_entry.id   AF-A0A5C4MWM1-F1
#
_cell.length_a   1.000
_cell.length_b   1.000
_cell.length_c   1.000
_cell.angle_alpha   90.00
_cell.angle_beta   90.00
_cell.angle_gamma   90.00
#
_symmetry.space_group_name_H-M   'P 1'
#
loop_
_entity.id
_entity.type
_entity.pdbx_description
1 polymer ?
#
loop_
_entity_poly.entity_id
_entity_poly.type
_entity_poly.pdbx_seq_one_letter_code
_entity_poly.pdbx_strand_id
1 'polypeptide(L)'
;MPDADLGQQAHGHGQSMERLSLMGRVTGGFAADFAELPTPLVAGPGIVRRRLPDEPLQRVITRALKLAERNATMMQRLLSFVRGQAHRPAPVSPAG
;
A
#
# COMPACT_ATOMS: atom_id res chain seq x y z
N MET A 1 -19.13 47.75 -13.47
CA MET A 1 -18.63 46.64 -14.29
C MET A 1 -18.27 45.47 -13.37
N PRO A 2 -19.14 44.45 -13.18
CA PRO A 2 -18.82 43.27 -12.38
C PRO A 2 -19.06 41.96 -13.18
N ASP A 3 -18.16 41.61 -14.10
CA ASP A 3 -18.19 40.30 -14.79
C ASP A 3 -16.79 39.64 -14.89
N ALA A 4 -15.73 40.34 -14.48
CA ALA A 4 -14.35 39.85 -14.62
C ALA A 4 -13.94 38.79 -13.58
N ASP A 5 -14.69 38.63 -12.49
CA ASP A 5 -14.30 37.78 -11.35
C ASP A 5 -14.87 36.34 -11.45
N LEU A 6 -16.03 36.17 -12.09
CA LEU A 6 -16.67 34.85 -12.26
C LEU A 6 -15.88 33.93 -13.20
N GLY A 7 -15.25 34.50 -14.23
CA GLY A 7 -14.35 33.76 -15.11
C GLY A 7 -13.08 33.31 -14.40
N GLN A 8 -12.44 34.19 -13.62
CA GLN A 8 -11.18 33.86 -12.92
C GLN A 8 -11.38 32.81 -11.82
N GLN A 9 -12.50 32.87 -11.09
CA GLN A 9 -12.85 31.91 -10.04
C GLN A 9 -13.22 30.53 -10.60
N ALA A 10 -13.91 30.44 -11.73
CA ALA A 10 -14.30 29.15 -12.33
C ALA A 10 -13.09 28.32 -12.82
N HIS A 11 -12.07 28.98 -13.39
CA HIS A 11 -10.84 28.30 -13.85
C HIS A 11 -10.00 27.76 -12.68
N GLY A 12 -9.95 28.47 -11.54
CA GLY A 12 -9.22 28.03 -10.35
C GLY A 12 -9.85 26.81 -9.65
N HIS A 13 -11.18 26.74 -9.62
CA HIS A 13 -11.91 25.58 -9.05
C HIS A 13 -11.75 24.32 -9.92
N GLY A 14 -11.81 24.47 -11.25
CA GLY A 14 -11.60 23.36 -12.20
C GLY A 14 -10.19 22.77 -12.12
N GLN A 15 -9.16 23.61 -12.06
CA GLN A 15 -7.76 23.16 -11.90
C GLN A 15 -7.53 22.45 -10.55
N SER A 16 -8.15 22.93 -9.48
CA SER A 16 -8.07 22.30 -8.16
C SER A 16 -8.75 20.93 -8.15
N MET A 17 -9.91 20.79 -8.80
CA MET A 17 -10.61 19.51 -8.96
C MET A 17 -9.83 18.52 -9.83
N GLU A 18 -9.19 18.96 -10.92
CA GLU A 18 -8.37 18.10 -11.77
C GLU A 18 -7.16 17.55 -11.03
N ARG A 19 -6.47 18.40 -10.25
CA ARG A 19 -5.32 18.01 -9.43
C ARG A 19 -5.72 17.02 -8.33
N LEU A 20 -6.87 17.24 -7.69
CA LEU A 20 -7.43 16.33 -6.69
C LEU A 20 -7.81 14.98 -7.31
N SER A 21 -8.41 14.99 -8.50
CA SER A 21 -8.77 13.78 -9.26
C SER A 21 -7.53 13.01 -9.71
N LEU A 22 -6.47 13.72 -10.13
CA LEU A 22 -5.19 13.12 -10.49
C LEU A 22 -4.54 12.45 -9.28
N MET A 23 -4.54 13.13 -8.13
CA MET A 23 -4.04 12.58 -6.87
C MET A 23 -4.84 11.33 -6.49
N GLY A 24 -6.18 11.38 -6.56
CA GLY A 24 -7.05 10.24 -6.28
C GLY A 24 -6.79 9.04 -7.20
N ARG A 25 -6.55 9.27 -8.50
CA ARG A 25 -6.20 8.20 -9.45
C ARG A 25 -4.81 7.62 -9.21
N VAL A 26 -3.81 8.46 -8.98
CA VAL A 26 -2.44 8.01 -8.69
C VAL A 26 -2.41 7.23 -7.38
N THR A 27 -3.05 7.75 -6.32
CA THR A 27 -3.15 7.08 -5.03
C THR A 27 -3.97 5.78 -5.10
N GLY A 28 -5.04 5.75 -5.89
CA GLY A 28 -5.86 4.56 -6.11
C GLY A 28 -5.17 3.46 -6.92
N GLY A 29 -4.48 3.83 -8.02
CA GLY A 29 -3.69 2.91 -8.85
C GLY A 29 -2.52 2.32 -8.06
N PHE A 30 -1.79 3.17 -7.34
CA PHE A 30 -0.72 2.72 -6.43
C PHE A 30 -1.30 1.75 -5.38
N ALA A 31 -2.43 2.07 -4.76
CA ALA A 31 -3.06 1.19 -3.77
C ALA A 31 -3.56 -0.15 -4.34
N ALA A 32 -3.78 -0.26 -5.65
CA ALA A 32 -4.07 -1.52 -6.32
C ALA A 32 -2.78 -2.34 -6.52
N ASP A 33 -1.74 -1.71 -7.10
CA ASP A 33 -0.44 -2.35 -7.33
C ASP A 33 0.15 -2.93 -6.02
N PHE A 34 0.11 -2.15 -4.93
CA PHE A 34 0.61 -2.60 -3.64
C PHE A 34 -0.28 -3.66 -2.96
N ALA A 35 -1.56 -3.75 -3.31
CA ALA A 35 -2.46 -4.77 -2.75
C ALA A 35 -2.20 -6.16 -3.35
N GLU A 36 -1.65 -6.21 -4.56
CA GLU A 36 -1.36 -7.46 -5.26
C GLU A 36 0.02 -8.04 -4.90
N LEU A 37 0.99 -7.19 -4.57
CA LEU A 37 2.37 -7.57 -4.26
C LEU A 37 2.59 -8.53 -3.07
N PRO A 38 1.81 -8.51 -1.97
CA PRO A 38 2.01 -9.40 -0.83
C PRO A 38 1.98 -10.89 -1.20
N THR A 39 1.08 -11.27 -2.11
CA THR A 39 0.89 -12.66 -2.53
C THR A 39 2.12 -13.26 -3.22
N PRO A 40 2.64 -12.69 -4.33
CA PRO A 40 3.85 -13.20 -4.97
C PRO A 40 5.10 -13.06 -4.10
N LEU A 41 5.18 -12.01 -3.26
CA LEU A 41 6.31 -11.79 -2.35
C LEU A 41 6.49 -12.94 -1.34
N VAL A 42 5.40 -13.52 -0.84
CA VAL A 42 5.43 -14.66 0.08
C VAL A 42 5.43 -16.01 -0.67
N ALA A 43 4.71 -16.12 -1.78
CA ALA A 43 4.56 -17.37 -2.53
C ALA A 43 5.86 -17.83 -3.19
N GLY A 44 6.65 -16.91 -3.78
CA GLY A 44 7.89 -17.24 -4.49
C GLY A 44 8.89 -18.02 -3.63
N PRO A 45 9.32 -17.47 -2.47
CA PRO A 45 10.20 -18.18 -1.54
C PRO A 45 9.61 -19.51 -1.06
N GLY A 46 8.28 -19.60 -0.86
CA GLY A 46 7.60 -20.84 -0.46
C GLY A 46 7.69 -21.95 -1.51
N ILE A 47 7.61 -21.60 -2.80
CA ILE A 47 7.78 -22.54 -3.92
C ILE A 47 9.23 -23.02 -4.00
N VAL A 48 10.21 -22.11 -3.88
CA VAL A 48 11.65 -22.45 -3.89
C VAL A 48 11.98 -23.38 -2.72
N ARG A 49 11.41 -23.13 -1.53
CA ARG A 49 11.58 -23.98 -0.34
C ARG A 49 11.16 -25.43 -0.56
N ARG A 50 10.10 -25.66 -1.35
CA ARG A 50 9.59 -27.01 -1.64
C ARG A 50 10.44 -27.77 -2.64
N ARG A 51 11.26 -27.09 -3.46
CA ARG A 51 12.01 -27.69 -4.57
C ARG A 51 13.49 -27.92 -4.28
N LEU A 52 14.05 -27.31 -3.23
CA LEU A 52 15.47 -27.40 -2.91
C LEU A 52 15.68 -28.10 -1.55
N PRO A 53 16.21 -29.33 -1.50
CA PRO A 53 16.47 -30.05 -0.24
C PRO A 53 17.78 -29.67 0.45
N ASP A 54 18.53 -28.67 -0.04
CA ASP A 54 19.79 -28.21 0.54
C ASP A 54 19.56 -27.41 1.85
N GLU A 55 20.15 -27.87 2.95
CA GLU A 55 19.89 -27.35 4.29
C GLU A 55 20.43 -25.91 4.53
N PRO A 56 21.66 -25.54 4.10
CA PRO A 56 22.07 -24.14 4.00
C PRO A 56 21.07 -23.24 3.25
N LEU A 57 20.57 -23.68 2.09
CA LEU A 57 19.58 -22.95 1.29
C LEU A 57 18.23 -22.83 2.01
N GLN A 58 17.77 -23.88 2.70
CA GLN A 58 16.56 -23.86 3.50
C GLN A 58 16.58 -22.77 4.59
N ARG A 59 17.74 -22.55 5.22
CA ARG A 59 17.92 -21.48 6.21
C ARG A 59 17.81 -20.09 5.59
N VAL A 60 18.39 -19.88 4.41
CA VAL A 60 18.28 -18.62 3.66
C VAL A 60 16.84 -18.35 3.25
N ILE A 61 16.15 -19.35 2.69
CA ILE A 61 14.76 -19.24 2.25
C ILE A 61 13.83 -18.96 3.43
N THR A 62 14.06 -19.58 4.58
CA THR A 62 13.29 -19.33 5.81
C THR A 62 13.44 -17.89 6.29
N ARG A 63 14.64 -17.30 6.20
CA ARG A 63 14.86 -15.90 6.53
C ARG A 63 14.16 -14.96 5.53
N ALA A 64 14.21 -15.28 4.24
CA ALA A 64 13.53 -14.53 3.20
C ALA A 64 12.00 -14.55 3.37
N LEU A 65 11.41 -15.69 3.72
CA LEU A 65 9.98 -15.82 4.02
C LEU A 65 9.56 -14.93 5.20
N LYS A 66 10.30 -14.95 6.32
CA LYS A 66 9.99 -14.08 7.47
C LYS A 66 10.07 -12.60 7.12
N LEU A 67 11.00 -12.20 6.25
CA LEU A 67 11.10 -10.83 5.77
C LEU A 67 9.92 -10.45 4.86
N ALA A 68 9.55 -11.35 3.95
CA ALA A 68 8.40 -11.19 3.06
C ALA A 68 7.08 -11.02 3.83
N GLU A 69 6.83 -11.83 4.85
CA GLU A 69 5.64 -11.75 5.71
C GLU A 69 5.54 -10.41 6.47
N ARG A 70 6.68 -9.94 7.01
CA ARG A 70 6.76 -8.64 7.70
C ARG A 70 6.47 -7.48 6.74
N ASN A 71 7.04 -7.51 5.54
CA ASN A 71 6.83 -6.47 4.53
C ASN A 71 5.38 -6.48 4.01
N ALA A 72 4.80 -7.66 3.78
CA ALA A 72 3.40 -7.81 3.43
C ALA A 72 2.48 -7.15 4.47
N THR A 73 2.75 -7.39 5.76
CA THR A 73 1.99 -6.78 6.87
C THR A 73 2.12 -5.25 6.87
N MET A 74 3.32 -4.71 6.61
CA MET A 74 3.55 -3.27 6.55
C MET A 74 2.82 -2.62 5.36
N MET A 75 2.88 -3.25 4.18
CA MET A 75 2.15 -2.79 2.98
C MET A 75 0.64 -2.81 3.21
N GLN A 76 0.09 -3.85 3.84
CA GLN A 76 -1.33 -3.88 4.21
C GLN A 76 -1.73 -2.72 5.11
N ARG A 77 -0.92 -2.37 6.12
CA ARG A 77 -1.19 -1.21 7.00
C ARG A 77 -1.16 0.11 6.24
N LEU A 78 -0.17 0.29 5.35
CA LEU A 78 -0.07 1.47 4.49
C LEU A 78 -1.28 1.59 3.56
N LEU A 79 -1.70 0.49 2.94
CA LEU A 79 -2.88 0.44 2.08
C LEU A 79 -4.17 0.80 2.84
N SER A 80 -4.35 0.24 4.03
CA SER A 80 -5.49 0.58 4.90
C SER A 80 -5.49 2.07 5.26
N PHE A 81 -4.32 2.64 5.56
CA PHE A 81 -4.17 4.08 5.81
C PHE A 81 -4.52 4.93 4.58
N VAL A 82 -3.97 4.59 3.42
CA VAL A 82 -4.19 5.30 2.15
C VAL A 82 -5.66 5.26 1.70
N ARG A 83 -6.37 4.15 1.96
CA ARG A 83 -7.80 4.01 1.67
C ARG A 83 -8.72 4.76 2.64
N GLY A 84 -8.16 5.52 3.60
CA GLY A 84 -8.93 6.17 4.65
C GLY A 84 -9.53 5.20 5.68
N GLN A 85 -9.22 3.90 5.58
CA GLN A 85 -9.54 2.90 6.60
C GLN A 85 -8.41 2.81 7.62
N ALA A 86 -8.00 3.97 8.16
CA ALA A 86 -7.01 4.01 9.23
C ALA A 86 -7.48 3.07 10.34
N HIS A 87 -6.78 1.95 10.50
CA HIS A 87 -7.10 0.95 11.50
C HIS A 87 -7.00 1.66 12.84
N ARG A 88 -8.15 1.93 13.47
CA ARG A 88 -8.20 2.56 14.78
C ARG A 88 -7.32 1.71 15.70
N PRO A 89 -6.20 2.22 16.22
CA PRO A 89 -5.35 1.42 17.09
C PRO A 89 -6.20 1.03 18.30
N ALA A 90 -6.59 -0.24 18.38
CA ALA A 90 -7.20 -0.77 19.58
C ALA A 90 -6.11 -0.78 20.65
N PRO A 91 -6.37 -0.26 21.87
CA PRO A 91 -5.38 -0.26 22.93
C PRO A 91 -4.97 -1.71 23.19
N VAL A 92 -3.69 -2.01 22.92
CA VAL A 92 -3.08 -3.26 23.36
C VAL A 92 -2.93 -3.13 24.87
N SER A 93 -3.77 -3.85 25.62
CA SER A 93 -3.58 -3.98 27.06
C SER A 93 -2.22 -4.61 27.29
N PRO A 94 -1.29 -3.96 28.01
CA PRO A 94 -0.12 -4.68 28.49
C PRO A 94 -0.63 -5.81 29.39
N ALA A 95 -0.35 -7.04 29.01
CA ALA A 95 -0.64 -8.20 29.85
C ALA A 95 0.14 -8.03 31.16
N GLY A 96 -0.59 -8.07 32.28
CA GLY A 96 -0.02 -8.32 33.60
C GLY A 96 0.30 -9.80 33.77
#